data_AF-A0A517ZN86-F1
#
_entry.id   AF-A0A517ZN86-F1
#
_cell.length_a   1.000
_cell.length_b   1.000
_cell.length_c   1.000
_cell.angle_alpha   90.00
_cell.angle_beta   90.00
_cell.angle_gamma   90.00
#
_symmetry.space_group_name_H-M   'P 1'
#
loop_
_entity.id
_entity.type
_entity.pdbx_description
1 polymer ?
#
loop_
_entity_poly.entity_id
_entity_poly.type
_entity_poly.pdbx_seq_one_letter_code
_entity_poly.pdbx_strand_id
1 'polypeptide(L)'
;MASQSPQLVRSAAQAARTLQIIYVNLAIVPSGFLAYLLVAGVNQQQELGVLSIIAVVDAAAMFVAWIFAPNFLASKQRTRIADLFPEGPLEPFADDQSESDSVVFQQLYGVYQYSSIIAAAILEGAIFLNLFAYFTEGHPVNLVIGGAFILLLLTSIPTASRIQNWVEGEIVAIEQMRRF
;
A
#
# COMPACT_ATOMS: atom_id res chain seq x y z
N MET A 1 15.02 27.24 -0.54
CA MET A 1 13.79 26.55 -1.00
C MET A 1 13.78 26.65 -2.51
N ALA A 2 14.25 25.62 -3.21
CA ALA A 2 14.14 25.55 -4.66
C ALA A 2 12.66 25.40 -5.03
N SER A 3 12.20 26.09 -6.07
CA SER A 3 10.86 25.90 -6.61
C SER A 3 10.77 24.50 -7.19
N GLN A 4 9.89 23.64 -6.66
CA GLN A 4 9.61 22.38 -7.36
C GLN A 4 8.92 22.70 -8.69
N SER A 5 9.27 22.00 -9.76
CA SER A 5 8.61 22.22 -11.05
C SER A 5 7.08 22.06 -10.87
N PRO A 6 6.27 23.04 -11.32
CA PRO A 6 4.83 22.99 -11.12
C PRO A 6 4.15 21.76 -11.73
N GLN A 7 4.80 21.09 -12.69
CA GLN A 7 4.24 19.96 -13.42
C GLN A 7 4.32 18.65 -12.61
N LEU A 8 5.47 18.33 -12.01
CA LEU A 8 5.59 17.08 -11.24
C LEU A 8 4.74 17.08 -9.99
N VAL A 9 4.65 18.21 -9.29
CA VAL A 9 3.77 18.35 -8.12
C VAL A 9 2.32 18.06 -8.48
N ARG A 10 1.86 18.55 -9.64
CA ARG A 10 0.51 18.27 -10.15
C ARG A 10 0.34 16.79 -10.51
N SER A 11 1.35 16.19 -11.16
CA SER A 11 1.31 14.76 -11.51
C SER A 11 1.25 13.87 -10.27
N ALA A 12 2.06 14.14 -9.24
CA ALA A 12 2.07 13.43 -7.96
C ALA A 12 0.74 13.61 -7.21
N ALA A 13 0.14 14.79 -7.26
CA ALA A 13 -1.17 15.04 -6.66
C ALA A 13 -2.29 14.29 -7.38
N GLN A 14 -2.28 14.24 -8.71
CA GLN A 14 -3.25 13.49 -9.50
C GLN A 14 -3.13 11.98 -9.23
N ALA A 15 -1.91 11.48 -9.23
CA ALA A 15 -1.53 10.14 -8.82
C ALA A 15 -2.06 9.76 -7.43
N ALA A 16 -1.77 10.60 -6.43
CA ALA A 16 -2.24 10.40 -5.06
C ALA A 16 -3.76 10.30 -5.01
N ARG A 17 -4.49 11.15 -5.75
CA ARG A 17 -5.97 11.09 -5.80
C ARG A 17 -6.47 9.78 -6.38
N THR A 18 -5.86 9.27 -7.46
CA THR A 18 -6.24 7.98 -8.04
C THR A 18 -6.06 6.85 -7.03
N LEU A 19 -4.91 6.80 -6.35
CA LEU A 19 -4.66 5.79 -5.33
C LEU A 19 -5.59 5.94 -4.10
N GLN A 20 -5.87 7.17 -3.67
CA GLN A 20 -6.80 7.44 -2.59
C GLN A 20 -8.20 6.89 -2.90
N ILE A 21 -8.69 7.08 -4.13
CA ILE A 21 -9.98 6.52 -4.56
C ILE A 21 -9.97 4.99 -4.47
N ILE A 22 -8.89 4.35 -4.93
CA ILE A 22 -8.75 2.89 -4.86
C ILE A 22 -8.77 2.41 -3.41
N TYR A 23 -7.99 3.02 -2.52
CA TYR A 23 -7.94 2.67 -1.10
C TYR A 23 -9.28 2.89 -0.39
N VAL A 24 -9.96 3.99 -0.68
CA VAL A 24 -11.29 4.27 -0.12
C VAL A 24 -12.28 3.21 -0.57
N ASN A 25 -12.29 2.83 -1.85
CA ASN A 25 -13.16 1.77 -2.36
C ASN A 25 -12.87 0.41 -1.70
N LEU A 26 -11.59 0.04 -1.55
CA LEU A 26 -11.15 -1.17 -0.86
C LEU A 26 -11.54 -1.17 0.63
N ALA A 27 -11.55 -0.01 1.28
CA ALA A 27 -11.91 0.10 2.69
C ALA A 27 -13.43 0.12 2.92
N ILE A 28 -14.23 0.65 1.98
CA ILE A 28 -15.68 0.79 2.14
C ILE A 28 -16.37 -0.57 2.33
N VAL A 29 -16.05 -1.56 1.50
CA VAL A 29 -16.70 -2.88 1.53
C VAL A 29 -16.54 -3.58 2.89
N PRO A 30 -15.31 -3.83 3.38
CA PRO A 30 -15.12 -4.46 4.68
C PRO A 30 -15.62 -3.58 5.84
N SER A 31 -15.54 -2.25 5.74
CA SER A 31 -16.09 -1.36 6.76
C SER A 31 -17.62 -1.45 6.86
N GLY A 32 -18.31 -1.53 5.71
CA GLY A 32 -19.75 -1.75 5.65
C GLY A 32 -20.13 -3.12 6.20
N PHE A 33 -19.33 -4.15 5.91
CA PHE A 33 -19.54 -5.49 6.48
C PHE A 33 -19.33 -5.51 8.00
N LEU A 34 -18.28 -4.86 8.51
CA LEU A 34 -18.07 -4.68 9.95
C LEU A 34 -19.26 -3.96 10.59
N ALA A 35 -19.74 -2.86 10.01
CA ALA A 35 -20.89 -2.12 10.51
C ALA A 35 -22.15 -2.99 10.55
N TYR A 36 -22.39 -3.78 9.52
CA TYR A 36 -23.48 -4.76 9.48
C TYR A 36 -23.37 -5.77 10.64
N LEU A 37 -22.19 -6.35 10.87
CA LEU A 37 -21.96 -7.33 11.93
C LEU A 37 -22.20 -6.76 13.33
N LEU A 38 -21.84 -5.48 13.55
CA LEU A 38 -22.08 -4.77 14.81
C LEU A 38 -23.59 -4.53 15.05
N VAL A 39 -24.36 -4.24 14.01
CA VAL A 39 -25.82 -4.00 14.11
C VAL A 39 -26.61 -5.31 14.21
N ALA A 40 -26.22 -6.33 13.45
CA ALA A 40 -26.92 -7.60 13.39
C ALA A 40 -26.87 -8.37 14.72
N GLY A 41 -25.89 -8.09 15.59
CA GLY A 41 -25.81 -8.69 16.92
C GLY A 41 -25.63 -10.20 16.86
N VAL A 42 -24.63 -10.67 16.10
CA VAL A 42 -24.33 -12.10 15.93
C VAL A 42 -24.20 -12.77 17.31
N ASN A 43 -25.05 -13.77 17.57
CA ASN A 43 -25.07 -14.51 18.84
C ASN A 43 -23.73 -15.22 19.03
N GLN A 44 -23.07 -14.93 20.14
CA GLN A 44 -21.74 -15.44 20.46
C GLN A 44 -21.83 -16.93 20.85
N GLN A 45 -21.50 -17.84 19.94
CA GLN A 45 -21.04 -19.17 20.33
C GLN A 45 -19.55 -19.04 20.69
N GLN A 46 -19.22 -19.32 21.95
CA GLN A 46 -17.90 -19.01 22.51
C GLN A 46 -16.82 -20.06 22.23
N GLU A 47 -17.15 -21.17 21.56
CA GLU A 47 -16.14 -22.15 21.21
C GLU A 47 -15.32 -21.67 20.01
N LEU A 48 -13.99 -21.72 20.15
CA LEU A 48 -13.05 -21.42 19.07
C LEU A 48 -13.20 -22.46 17.96
N GLY A 49 -13.94 -22.09 16.92
CA GLY A 49 -14.08 -22.91 15.73
C GLY A 49 -12.82 -22.89 14.86
N VAL A 50 -12.74 -23.86 13.96
CA VAL A 50 -11.58 -24.06 13.09
C VAL A 50 -11.38 -22.87 12.15
N LEU A 51 -12.46 -22.21 11.70
CA LEU A 51 -12.37 -21.07 10.79
C LEU A 51 -11.73 -19.86 11.48
N SER A 52 -12.04 -19.62 12.75
CA SER A 52 -11.41 -18.57 13.56
C SER A 52 -9.90 -18.78 13.69
N ILE A 53 -9.46 -20.01 13.95
CA ILE A 53 -8.04 -20.33 14.05
C ILE A 53 -7.34 -20.06 12.71
N ILE A 54 -7.95 -20.49 11.59
CA ILE A 54 -7.42 -20.24 10.24
C ILE A 54 -7.32 -18.74 9.97
N ALA A 55 -8.36 -17.96 10.30
CA ALA A 55 -8.38 -16.51 10.08
C ALA A 55 -7.30 -15.77 10.88
N VAL A 56 -7.01 -16.21 12.11
CA VAL A 56 -5.92 -15.65 12.93
C VAL A 56 -4.56 -15.97 12.31
N VAL A 57 -4.33 -17.21 11.87
CA VAL A 57 -3.08 -17.61 11.22
C VAL A 57 -2.88 -16.87 9.90
N ASP A 58 -3.94 -16.74 9.09
CA ASP A 58 -3.93 -15.97 7.85
C ASP A 58 -3.62 -14.49 8.11
N ALA A 59 -4.25 -13.87 9.12
CA ALA A 59 -3.95 -12.49 9.49
C ALA A 59 -2.47 -12.29 9.83
N ALA A 60 -1.87 -13.21 10.58
CA ALA A 60 -0.45 -13.16 10.88
C ALA A 60 0.42 -13.29 9.62
N ALA A 61 0.08 -14.21 8.72
CA ALA A 61 0.79 -14.39 7.45
C ALA A 61 0.66 -13.17 6.54
N MET A 62 -0.54 -12.62 6.39
CA MET A 62 -0.82 -11.44 5.58
C MET A 62 -0.18 -10.19 6.16
N PHE A 63 -0.09 -10.05 7.49
CA PHE A 63 0.65 -8.95 8.12
C PHE A 63 2.14 -8.99 7.75
N VAL A 64 2.76 -10.18 7.79
CA VAL A 64 4.14 -10.36 7.33
C VAL A 64 4.25 -10.03 5.84
N ALA A 65 3.35 -10.56 5.01
CA ALA A 65 3.36 -10.30 3.57
C ALA A 65 3.21 -8.80 3.24
N TRP A 66 2.36 -8.07 3.98
CA TRP A 66 2.16 -6.63 3.82
C TRP A 66 3.43 -5.81 4.06
N ILE A 67 4.28 -6.22 5.02
CA ILE A 67 5.55 -5.55 5.31
C ILE A 67 6.58 -5.81 4.20
N PHE A 68 6.67 -7.06 3.71
CA PHE A 68 7.75 -7.47 2.83
C PHE A 68 7.45 -7.31 1.34
N ALA A 69 6.20 -7.55 0.92
CA ALA A 69 5.83 -7.55 -0.49
C ALA A 69 6.16 -6.22 -1.19
N PRO A 70 5.82 -5.02 -0.66
CA PRO A 70 6.10 -3.76 -1.34
C PRO A 70 7.60 -3.55 -1.59
N ASN A 71 8.43 -3.84 -0.59
CA ASN A 71 9.88 -3.71 -0.67
C ASN A 71 10.50 -4.69 -1.67
N PHE A 72 10.01 -5.93 -1.69
CA PHE A 72 10.46 -6.93 -2.64
C PHE A 72 10.16 -6.51 -4.08
N LEU A 73 8.95 -6.00 -4.34
CA LEU A 73 8.58 -5.51 -5.66
C LEU A 73 9.41 -4.29 -6.08
N ALA A 74 9.60 -3.32 -5.18
CA ALA A 74 10.42 -2.14 -5.45
C ALA A 74 11.86 -2.52 -5.79
N SER A 75 12.45 -3.46 -5.05
CA SER A 75 13.84 -3.90 -5.26
C SER A 75 14.09 -4.45 -6.67
N LYS A 76 13.18 -5.25 -7.22
CA LYS A 76 13.29 -5.81 -8.58
C LYS A 76 13.19 -4.74 -9.65
N GLN A 77 12.35 -3.74 -9.44
CA GLN A 77 12.15 -2.66 -10.40
C GLN A 77 13.32 -1.66 -10.36
N ARG A 78 13.93 -1.41 -9.20
CA ARG A 78 15.14 -0.59 -9.09
C ARG A 78 16.26 -1.07 -10.00
N THR A 79 16.57 -2.36 -9.98
CA THR A 79 17.62 -2.93 -10.86
C THR A 79 17.30 -2.65 -12.33
N ARG A 80 16.04 -2.86 -12.74
CA ARG A 80 15.60 -2.57 -14.12
C ARG A 80 15.74 -1.09 -14.49
N ILE A 81 15.39 -0.17 -13.59
CA ILE A 81 15.51 1.28 -13.83
C ILE A 81 16.98 1.70 -13.85
N ALA A 82 17.84 1.10 -13.02
CA ALA A 82 19.27 1.35 -13.03
C ALA A 82 19.88 1.00 -14.40
N ASP A 83 19.50 -0.15 -14.97
CA ASP A 83 19.96 -0.61 -16.28
C ASP A 83 19.47 0.27 -17.44
N LEU A 84 18.25 0.83 -17.34
CA LEU A 84 17.66 1.66 -18.40
C LEU A 84 18.26 3.06 -18.50
N PHE A 85 18.86 3.57 -17.43
CA PHE A 85 19.37 4.94 -17.35
C PHE A 85 20.81 4.93 -16.80
N PRO A 86 21.81 4.42 -17.53
CA PRO A 86 23.14 4.20 -16.98
C PRO A 86 23.96 5.47 -16.68
N GLU A 87 23.61 6.61 -17.29
CA GLU A 87 24.43 7.83 -17.26
C GLU A 87 23.70 9.02 -16.63
N GLY A 88 24.47 9.88 -15.95
CA GLY A 88 24.00 11.15 -15.39
C GLY A 88 23.39 11.05 -13.99
N PRO A 89 23.41 12.15 -13.21
CA PRO A 89 22.65 12.26 -11.97
C PRO A 89 21.15 12.28 -12.28
N LEU A 90 20.34 11.68 -11.41
CA LEU A 90 18.89 11.70 -11.54
C LEU A 90 18.34 12.79 -10.63
N GLU A 91 17.81 13.86 -11.21
CA GLU A 91 17.30 15.00 -10.45
C GLU A 91 15.87 15.35 -10.85
N PRO A 92 14.89 14.44 -10.66
CA PRO A 92 13.55 14.67 -11.16
C PRO A 92 12.85 15.88 -10.56
N PHE A 93 13.29 16.38 -9.42
CA PHE A 93 12.70 17.57 -8.79
C PHE A 93 13.47 18.87 -9.07
N ALA A 94 14.48 18.88 -9.96
CA ALA A 94 15.18 20.09 -10.38
C ALA A 94 14.30 21.03 -11.21
N ASP A 95 14.64 22.32 -11.24
CA ASP A 95 13.95 23.35 -12.03
C ASP A 95 14.13 23.12 -13.55
N ASP A 96 15.30 22.62 -13.96
CA ASP A 96 15.60 22.27 -15.36
C ASP A 96 15.38 20.77 -15.58
N GLN A 97 14.12 20.39 -15.80
CA GLN A 97 13.76 18.99 -15.95
C GLN A 97 14.18 18.45 -17.31
N SER A 98 15.09 17.48 -17.30
CA SER A 98 15.36 16.70 -18.49
C SER A 98 14.16 15.81 -18.83
N GLU A 99 14.00 15.47 -20.12
CA GLU A 99 12.99 14.49 -20.54
C GLU A 99 13.19 13.15 -19.80
N SER A 100 14.45 12.75 -19.60
CA SER A 100 14.84 11.54 -18.87
C SER A 100 14.29 11.51 -17.44
N ASP A 101 14.40 12.63 -16.72
CA ASP A 101 13.92 12.76 -15.34
C ASP A 101 12.41 12.53 -15.23
N SER A 102 11.65 13.06 -16.19
CA SER A 102 10.19 12.86 -16.25
C SER A 102 9.81 11.39 -16.46
N VAL A 103 10.58 10.67 -17.29
CA VAL A 103 10.36 9.24 -17.57
C VAL A 103 10.71 8.41 -16.34
N VAL A 104 11.84 8.70 -15.68
CA VAL A 104 12.24 8.02 -14.44
C VAL A 104 11.19 8.22 -13.35
N PHE A 105 10.71 9.46 -13.18
CA PHE A 105 9.65 9.76 -12.23
C PHE A 105 8.38 8.94 -12.53
N GLN A 106 7.94 8.87 -13.80
CA GLN A 106 6.77 8.08 -14.19
C GLN A 106 6.95 6.58 -13.91
N GLN A 107 8.13 6.02 -14.17
CA GLN A 107 8.43 4.62 -13.90
C GLN A 107 8.39 4.32 -12.40
N LEU A 108 9.10 5.10 -11.59
CA LEU A 108 9.11 4.96 -10.13
C LEU A 108 7.70 5.13 -9.56
N TYR A 109 6.96 6.12 -10.04
CA TYR A 109 5.57 6.30 -9.64
C TYR A 109 4.71 5.06 -9.95
N GLY A 110 4.84 4.47 -11.13
CA GLY A 110 4.14 3.24 -11.49
C GLY A 110 4.46 2.07 -10.55
N VAL A 111 5.73 1.97 -10.10
CA VAL A 111 6.16 0.98 -9.12
C VAL A 111 5.46 1.23 -7.77
N TYR A 112 5.47 2.46 -7.27
CA TYR A 112 4.79 2.83 -6.03
C TYR A 112 3.29 2.54 -6.08
N GLN A 113 2.64 2.87 -7.20
CA GLN A 113 1.22 2.65 -7.40
C GLN A 113 0.89 1.17 -7.30
N TYR A 114 1.64 0.34 -8.04
CA TYR A 114 1.43 -1.10 -8.04
C TYR A 114 1.71 -1.75 -6.68
N SER A 115 2.82 -1.38 -6.02
CA SER A 115 3.16 -1.92 -4.71
C SER A 115 2.15 -1.52 -3.63
N SER A 116 1.61 -0.30 -3.69
CA SER A 116 0.57 0.17 -2.77
C SER A 116 -0.74 -0.60 -2.95
N ILE A 117 -1.18 -0.82 -4.19
CA ILE A 117 -2.39 -1.61 -4.48
C ILE A 117 -2.25 -3.04 -3.95
N ILE A 118 -1.09 -3.68 -4.14
CA ILE A 118 -0.82 -5.02 -3.61
C ILE A 118 -0.86 -5.02 -2.08
N ALA A 119 -0.22 -4.04 -1.44
CA ALA A 119 -0.23 -3.90 0.02
C ALA A 119 -1.67 -3.78 0.55
N ALA A 120 -2.49 -2.96 -0.09
CA ALA A 120 -3.90 -2.78 0.28
C ALA A 120 -4.71 -4.08 0.11
N ALA A 121 -4.53 -4.80 -1.00
CA ALA A 121 -5.22 -6.05 -1.26
C ALA A 121 -4.86 -7.16 -0.25
N ILE A 122 -3.59 -7.23 0.17
CA ILE A 122 -3.14 -8.16 1.22
C ILE A 122 -3.87 -7.88 2.54
N LEU A 123 -3.96 -6.60 2.94
CA LEU A 123 -4.69 -6.21 4.14
C LEU A 123 -6.19 -6.50 4.01
N GLU A 124 -6.80 -6.16 2.87
CA GLU A 124 -8.22 -6.43 2.60
C GLU A 124 -8.56 -7.91 2.74
N GLY A 125 -7.73 -8.80 2.19
CA GLY A 125 -7.92 -10.26 2.31
C GLY A 125 -7.99 -10.71 3.78
N ALA A 126 -7.03 -10.28 4.60
CA ALA A 126 -7.02 -10.60 6.01
C ALA A 126 -8.21 -10.00 6.78
N ILE A 127 -8.60 -8.77 6.45
CA ILE A 127 -9.81 -8.13 7.02
C ILE A 127 -11.04 -8.98 6.71
N PHE A 128 -11.25 -9.29 5.42
CA PHE A 128 -12.45 -9.99 4.97
C PHE A 128 -12.56 -11.38 5.59
N LEU A 129 -11.47 -12.15 5.62
CA LEU A 129 -11.48 -13.48 6.21
C LEU A 129 -11.78 -13.44 7.72
N ASN A 130 -11.23 -12.46 8.45
CA ASN A 130 -11.51 -12.31 9.89
C ASN A 130 -12.96 -11.89 10.16
N LEU A 131 -13.50 -10.95 9.40
CA LEU A 131 -14.90 -10.56 9.54
C LEU A 131 -15.83 -11.72 9.17
N PHE A 132 -15.48 -12.51 8.16
CA PHE A 132 -16.24 -13.70 7.76
C PHE A 132 -16.19 -14.82 8.82
N ALA A 133 -15.02 -15.04 9.43
CA ALA A 133 -14.88 -15.97 10.55
C ALA A 133 -15.73 -15.54 11.76
N TYR A 134 -15.71 -14.24 12.09
CA TYR A 134 -16.60 -13.69 13.12
C TYR A 134 -18.08 -13.88 12.78
N PHE A 135 -18.49 -13.63 11.55
CA PHE A 135 -19.87 -13.82 11.11
C PHE A 135 -20.34 -15.27 11.28
N THR A 136 -19.47 -16.23 10.97
CA THR A 136 -19.81 -17.65 10.95
C THR A 136 -19.77 -18.29 12.34
N GLU A 137 -18.74 -17.98 13.13
CA GLU A 137 -18.47 -18.65 14.41
C GLU A 137 -18.70 -17.75 15.63
N GLY A 138 -18.87 -16.43 15.46
CA GLY A 138 -19.17 -15.49 16.53
C GLY A 138 -18.01 -15.16 17.47
N HIS A 139 -16.79 -15.64 17.19
CA HIS A 139 -15.66 -15.47 18.11
C HIS A 139 -15.05 -14.05 18.03
N PRO A 140 -15.08 -13.24 19.11
CA PRO A 140 -14.80 -11.80 19.07
C PRO A 140 -13.36 -11.44 18.71
N VAL A 141 -12.40 -12.36 18.85
CA VAL A 141 -11.00 -12.11 18.46
C VAL A 141 -10.89 -11.75 16.97
N ASN A 142 -11.63 -12.42 16.09
CA ASN A 142 -11.57 -12.11 14.66
C ASN A 142 -12.19 -10.72 14.36
N LEU A 143 -13.22 -10.31 15.11
CA LEU A 143 -13.78 -8.97 14.99
C LEU A 143 -12.74 -7.89 15.34
N VAL A 144 -12.00 -8.10 16.44
CA VAL A 144 -10.94 -7.19 16.88
C VAL A 144 -9.81 -7.11 15.84
N ILE A 145 -9.36 -8.26 15.31
CA ILE A 145 -8.29 -8.31 14.29
C ILE A 145 -8.77 -7.63 13.00
N GLY A 146 -9.96 -7.99 12.50
CA GLY A 146 -10.53 -7.37 11.30
C GLY A 146 -10.69 -5.86 11.44
N GLY A 147 -11.18 -5.39 12.59
CA GLY A 147 -11.28 -3.97 12.91
C GLY A 147 -9.91 -3.27 12.97
N ALA A 148 -8.91 -3.89 13.59
CA ALA A 148 -7.55 -3.35 13.64
C ALA A 148 -6.93 -3.21 12.25
N PHE A 149 -7.14 -4.19 11.37
CA PHE A 149 -6.62 -4.15 10.00
C PHE A 149 -7.37 -3.14 9.12
N ILE A 150 -8.68 -2.90 9.35
CA ILE A 150 -9.40 -1.78 8.71
C ILE A 150 -8.74 -0.45 9.08
N LEU A 151 -8.44 -0.21 10.36
CA LEU A 151 -7.73 0.99 10.78
C LEU A 151 -6.35 1.07 10.13
N LEU A 152 -5.62 -0.04 10.05
CA LEU A 152 -4.33 -0.10 9.37
C LEU A 152 -4.45 0.27 7.88
N LEU A 153 -5.45 -0.26 7.17
CA LEU A 153 -5.72 0.06 5.77
C LEU A 153 -6.03 1.55 5.58
N LEU A 154 -6.87 2.13 6.45
CA LEU A 154 -7.22 3.55 6.43
C LEU A 154 -6.02 4.47 6.72
N THR A 155 -5.14 4.11 7.65
CA THR A 155 -3.90 4.87 7.92
C THR A 155 -2.84 4.73 6.83
N SER A 156 -2.97 3.70 6.00
CA SER A 156 -2.09 3.42 4.85
C SER A 156 -2.48 4.18 3.59
N ILE A 157 -3.53 5.01 3.62
CA ILE A 157 -3.93 5.85 2.48
C ILE A 157 -2.74 6.70 2.02
N PRO A 158 -2.37 6.67 0.72
CA PRO A 158 -1.23 7.39 0.22
C PRO A 158 -1.52 8.90 0.13
N THR A 159 -0.48 9.69 0.37
CA THR A 159 -0.50 11.15 0.25
C THR A 159 0.57 11.58 -0.75
N ALA A 160 0.41 12.77 -1.35
CA ALA A 160 1.39 13.27 -2.32
C ALA A 160 2.81 13.36 -1.73
N SER A 161 2.92 13.82 -0.48
CA SER A 161 4.21 13.88 0.23
C SER A 161 4.83 12.51 0.47
N ARG A 162 4.02 11.48 0.78
CA ARG A 162 4.53 10.10 0.93
C ARG A 162 5.10 9.57 -0.39
N ILE A 163 4.42 9.83 -1.51
CA ILE A 163 4.89 9.44 -2.85
C ILE A 163 6.20 10.15 -3.18
N GLN A 164 6.28 11.46 -2.96
CA GLN A 164 7.51 12.24 -3.21
C GLN A 164 8.69 11.72 -2.39
N ASN A 165 8.52 11.61 -1.07
CA ASN A 165 9.57 11.11 -0.17
C ASN A 165 10.04 9.69 -0.56
N TRP A 166 9.10 8.85 -1.01
CA TRP A 166 9.45 7.51 -1.49
C TRP A 166 10.26 7.57 -2.79
N VAL A 167 9.81 8.35 -3.79
CA VAL A 167 10.52 8.51 -5.07
C VAL A 167 11.93 9.04 -4.85
N GLU A 168 12.09 10.07 -4.00
CA GLU A 168 13.41 10.60 -3.62
C GLU A 168 14.32 9.52 -3.01
N GLY A 169 13.78 8.71 -2.09
CA GLY A 169 14.52 7.59 -1.50
C GLY A 169 14.95 6.54 -2.53
N GLU A 170 14.08 6.22 -3.49
CA GLU A 170 14.39 5.25 -4.55
C GLU A 170 15.44 5.77 -5.54
N ILE A 171 15.44 7.07 -5.84
CA ILE A 171 16.47 7.69 -6.68
C ILE A 171 17.84 7.55 -6.02
N VAL A 172 17.95 7.92 -4.74
CA VAL A 172 19.20 7.77 -3.97
C VAL A 172 19.66 6.31 -3.96
N ALA A 173 18.73 5.35 -3.81
CA ALA A 173 19.05 3.93 -3.85
C ALA A 173 19.55 3.47 -5.23
N ILE A 174 18.95 3.95 -6.32
CA ILE A 174 19.38 3.65 -7.69
C ILE A 174 20.77 4.23 -7.96
N GLU A 175 21.03 5.48 -7.57
CA GLU A 175 22.34 6.11 -7.73
C GLU A 175 23.44 5.38 -6.96
N GLN A 176 23.13 4.87 -5.76
CA GLN A 176 24.06 4.02 -5.01
C GLN A 176 24.36 2.72 -5.75
N MET A 177 23.34 2.07 -6.35
CA MET A 177 23.55 0.84 -7.12
C MET A 177 24.43 1.06 -8.35
N ARG A 178 24.32 2.19 -9.04
CA ARG A 178 25.13 2.50 -10.24
C ARG A 178 26.61 2.73 -9.95
N ARG A 179 26.98 3.01 -8.70
CA ARG A 179 28.38 3.26 -8.30
C ARG A 179 29.16 1.96 -8.08
N PHE A 180 28.49 0.82 -8.02
CA PHE A 180 29.08 -0.51 -7.82
C PHE A 180 28.95 -1.36 -9.07
#